data_AF-A0A0Q5E0E8-F1
#
_entry.id   AF-A0A0Q5E0E8-F1
#
_cell.length_a   1.000
_cell.length_b   1.000
_cell.length_c   1.000
_cell.angle_alpha   90.00
_cell.angle_beta   90.00
_cell.angle_gamma   90.00
#
_symmetry.space_group_name_H-M   'P 1'
#
loop_
_entity.id
_entity.type
_entity.pdbx_description
1 polymer ?
#
loop_
_entity_poly.entity_id
_entity_poly.type
_entity_poly.pdbx_seq_one_letter_code
_entity_poly.pdbx_strand_id
1 'polypeptide(L)'
;MFGNAFTGWHLVIILLIVLLLFGAPKLPGLARSVGQSMRIFKSEVKSMRDDEPAAGDATTPVPPAGTTPVEPTPAATAPQKPTDPPVKP
;
A
#
# COMPACT_ATOMS: atom_id res chain seq x y z
N MET A 1 32.20 16.56 24.12
CA MET A 1 32.69 16.45 22.72
C MET A 1 31.91 15.40 21.91
N PHE A 2 30.57 15.31 22.06
CA PHE A 2 29.73 14.29 21.39
C PHE A 2 28.50 14.88 20.65
N GLY A 3 28.37 16.22 20.60
CA GLY A 3 27.16 16.91 20.10
C GLY A 3 26.93 16.85 18.59
N ASN A 4 27.88 16.33 17.80
CA ASN A 4 27.82 16.30 16.34
C ASN A 4 27.62 14.88 15.75
N ALA A 5 27.53 13.84 16.59
CA ALA A 5 27.34 12.47 16.12
C ALA A 5 25.88 12.19 15.67
N PHE A 6 24.94 13.01 16.12
CA PHE A 6 23.52 12.94 15.74
C PHE A 6 23.07 14.11 14.86
N THR A 7 24.01 14.85 14.26
CA THR A 7 23.67 15.80 13.20
C THR A 7 23.02 14.99 12.08
N GLY A 8 21.76 15.30 11.74
CA GLY A 8 20.92 14.51 10.83
C GLY A 8 21.56 14.10 9.49
N TRP A 9 22.69 14.71 9.14
CA TRP A 9 23.62 14.25 8.11
C TRP A 9 23.99 12.76 8.19
N HIS A 10 24.21 12.22 9.39
CA HIS A 10 24.52 10.79 9.55
C HIS A 10 23.33 9.89 9.17
N LEU A 11 22.09 10.29 9.52
CA LEU A 11 20.89 9.56 9.11
C LEU A 11 20.72 9.57 7.60
N VAL A 12 21.04 10.68 6.93
CA VAL A 12 21.03 10.76 5.46
C VAL A 12 22.04 9.81 4.84
N ILE A 13 23.25 9.71 5.41
CA ILE A 13 24.29 8.76 4.95
C ILE A 13 23.85 7.31 5.13
N ILE A 14 23.29 6.96 6.29
CA ILE A 14 22.77 5.61 6.55
C ILE A 14 21.64 5.28 5.59
N LEU A 15 20.71 6.23 5.38
CA LEU A 15 19.63 6.09 4.41
C LEU A 15 20.20 5.87 3.00
N LEU A 16 21.21 6.64 2.59
CA LEU A 16 21.89 6.47 1.30
C LEU A 16 22.46 5.05 1.15
N ILE A 17 23.16 4.53 2.15
CA ILE A 17 23.71 3.17 2.14
C ILE A 17 22.60 2.13 2.00
N VAL A 18 21.51 2.28 2.75
CA VAL A 18 20.34 1.38 2.65
C VAL A 18 19.72 1.46 1.25
N LEU A 19 19.61 2.65 0.64
CA LEU A 19 19.16 2.81 -0.75
C LEU A 19 20.08 2.11 -1.75
N LEU A 20 21.40 2.11 -1.54
CA LEU A 20 22.34 1.42 -2.41
C LEU A 20 22.22 -0.11 -2.29
N LEU A 21 22.01 -0.63 -1.08
CA LEU A 21 21.89 -2.07 -0.82
C LEU A 21 20.53 -2.64 -1.26
N PHE A 22 19.45 -1.94 -0.92
CA PHE A 22 18.08 -2.39 -1.19
C PHE A 22 17.55 -1.89 -2.54
N GLY A 23 18.08 -0.80 -3.07
CA GLY A 23 17.62 -0.13 -4.28
C GLY A 23 16.40 0.77 -4.07
N ALA A 24 16.27 1.78 -4.93
CA ALA A 24 15.14 2.72 -4.94
C ALA A 24 13.73 2.06 -5.01
N PRO A 25 13.48 0.96 -5.75
CA PRO A 25 12.13 0.40 -5.85
C PRO A 25 11.70 -0.44 -4.61
N LYS A 26 12.63 -0.89 -3.76
CA LYS A 26 12.31 -1.77 -2.62
C LYS A 26 11.89 -1.00 -1.37
N LEU A 27 12.42 0.21 -1.16
CA LEU A 27 12.01 1.08 -0.06
C LEU A 27 10.53 1.47 -0.06
N PRO A 28 9.92 1.94 -1.17
CA PRO A 28 8.50 2.28 -1.16
C PRO A 28 7.62 1.05 -0.93
N GLY A 29 8.06 -0.15 -1.35
CA GLY A 29 7.36 -1.40 -1.06
C GLY A 29 7.35 -1.72 0.44
N LEU A 30 8.53 -1.70 1.08
CA LEU A 30 8.68 -1.98 2.52
C LEU A 30 7.99 -0.91 3.38
N ALA A 31 8.10 0.37 3.02
CA ALA A 31 7.42 1.44 3.72
C ALA A 31 5.89 1.31 3.64
N ARG A 32 5.35 0.92 2.47
CA ARG A 32 3.91 0.69 2.29
C ARG A 32 3.40 -0.50 3.10
N SER A 33 4.10 -1.63 3.10
CA SER A 33 3.67 -2.81 3.89
C SER A 33 3.74 -2.54 5.39
N VAL A 34 4.83 -1.95 5.88
CA VAL A 34 4.98 -1.58 7.30
C VAL A 34 3.96 -0.51 7.69
N GLY A 35 3.75 0.51 6.85
CA GLY A 35 2.75 1.55 7.09
C GLY A 35 1.33 1.01 7.20
N GLN A 36 0.97 0.03 6.37
CA GLN A 36 -0.33 -0.62 6.43
C GLN A 36 -0.51 -1.45 7.71
N SER A 37 0.50 -2.23 8.11
CA SER A 37 0.51 -2.95 9.39
C SER A 37 0.43 -2.00 10.59
N MET A 38 1.18 -0.90 10.57
CA MET A 38 1.14 0.11 11.63
C MET A 38 -0.19 0.85 11.71
N ARG A 39 -0.89 1.06 10.59
CA ARG A 39 -2.22 1.68 10.59
C ARG A 39 -3.24 0.79 11.27
N ILE A 40 -3.26 -0.50 10.94
CA ILE A 40 -4.16 -1.49 11.56
C ILE A 40 -3.88 -1.58 13.06
N PHE A 41 -2.61 -1.76 13.44
CA PHE A 41 -2.22 -1.82 14.85
C PHE A 41 -2.57 -0.53 15.61
N LYS A 42 -2.37 0.65 15.01
CA LYS A 42 -2.77 1.92 15.64
C LYS A 42 -4.28 2.03 15.79
N SER A 43 -5.08 1.62 14.80
CA SER A 43 -6.54 1.62 14.91
C SER A 43 -7.04 0.70 16.02
N GLU A 44 -6.49 -0.52 16.12
CA GLU A 44 -6.86 -1.48 17.17
C GLU A 44 -6.45 -1.00 18.57
N VAL A 45 -5.20 -0.52 18.71
CA VAL A 45 -4.71 0.06 19.98
C VAL A 45 -5.46 1.35 20.35
N LYS A 46 -5.91 2.12 19.37
CA LYS A 46 -6.71 3.33 19.60
C LYS A 46 -8.11 2.98 20.07
N SER A 47 -8.76 1.98 19.48
CA SER A 47 -10.05 1.46 19.98
C SER A 47 -9.96 0.91 21.41
N MET A 48 -8.84 0.30 21.79
CA MET A 48 -8.60 -0.13 23.19
C MET A 48 -8.32 1.03 24.16
N ARG A 49 -7.88 2.18 23.66
CA ARG A 49 -7.60 3.39 24.46
C ARG A 49 -8.78 4.36 24.50
N ASP A 50 -9.65 4.32 23.49
CA ASP A 50 -10.80 5.22 23.29
C ASP A 50 -12.12 4.63 23.85
N ASP A 51 -12.07 3.63 24.73
CA ASP A 51 -13.20 3.28 25.62
C ASP A 51 -13.54 4.40 26.63
N GLU A 52 -12.88 5.57 26.53
CA GLU A 52 -13.38 6.89 26.97
C GLU A 52 -13.74 7.77 25.73
N PRO A 53 -14.89 8.46 25.73
CA PRO A 53 -15.48 9.00 24.51
C PRO A 53 -14.72 10.23 23.99
N ALA A 54 -13.96 10.05 22.92
CA ALA A 54 -13.48 11.15 22.09
C ALA A 54 -13.80 10.88 20.62
N ALA A 55 -14.88 11.52 20.16
CA ALA A 55 -15.31 11.55 18.77
C ALA A 55 -14.27 12.22 17.86
N GLY A 56 -14.13 11.69 16.65
CA GLY A 56 -13.58 12.41 15.50
C GLY A 56 -12.26 11.86 14.98
N ASP A 57 -12.32 11.07 13.90
CA ASP A 57 -11.55 11.34 12.67
C ASP A 57 -11.89 10.29 11.60
N ALA A 58 -13.09 10.40 11.04
CA ALA A 58 -13.46 9.73 9.81
C ALA A 58 -12.98 10.55 8.61
N THR A 59 -11.66 10.62 8.42
CA THR A 59 -11.11 10.91 7.08
C THR A 59 -10.91 9.57 6.39
N THR A 60 -11.94 9.12 5.68
CA THR A 60 -11.87 8.03 4.69
C THR A 60 -10.79 8.41 3.68
N PRO A 61 -9.63 7.72 3.61
CA PRO A 61 -8.74 7.90 2.49
C PRO A 61 -9.46 7.28 1.30
N VAL A 62 -9.90 8.14 0.37
CA VAL A 62 -10.25 7.69 -0.98
C VAL A 62 -9.03 6.93 -1.51
N PRO A 63 -9.13 5.63 -1.79
CA PRO A 63 -8.01 4.91 -2.40
C PRO A 63 -7.66 5.65 -3.70
N PRO A 64 -6.37 5.90 -4.00
CA PRO A 64 -6.02 6.36 -5.34
C PRO A 64 -6.59 5.33 -6.30
N ALA A 65 -7.59 5.76 -7.08
CA ALA A 65 -8.14 4.98 -8.18
C ALA A 65 -6.94 4.41 -8.94
N GLY A 66 -6.95 3.08 -9.09
CA GLY A 66 -5.80 2.33 -9.52
C GLY A 66 -5.15 2.97 -10.75
N THR A 67 -3.83 3.01 -10.75
CA THR A 67 -3.10 2.76 -11.99
C THR A 67 -3.34 1.29 -12.35
N THR A 68 -4.56 0.96 -12.75
CA THR A 68 -4.79 -0.08 -13.73
C THR A 68 -4.10 0.45 -14.98
N PRO A 69 -3.07 -0.22 -15.53
CA PRO A 69 -2.72 0.03 -16.92
C PRO A 69 -4.02 -0.14 -17.71
N VAL A 70 -4.50 0.96 -18.27
CA VAL A 70 -5.56 0.95 -19.27
C VAL A 70 -4.96 0.25 -20.47
N GLU A 71 -5.16 -1.06 -20.57
CA GLU A 71 -5.07 -1.73 -21.85
C GLU A 71 -6.41 -1.46 -22.57
N PRO A 72 -6.40 -0.68 -23.66
CA PRO A 72 -7.61 -0.34 -24.38
C PRO A 72 -8.07 -1.57 -25.16
N THR A 73 -9.01 -2.34 -24.61
CA THR A 73 -9.84 -3.21 -25.44
C THR A 73 -11.17 -2.49 -25.70
N PRO A 74 -11.29 -1.86 -26.86
CA PRO A 74 -12.53 -2.01 -27.61
C PRO A 74 -12.29 -2.11 -29.13
N ALA A 75 -12.32 -3.33 -29.67
CA ALA A 75 -12.77 -3.59 -31.03
C ALA A 75 -13.34 -5.00 -31.12
N ALA A 76 -14.64 -5.06 -31.41
CA ALA A 76 -15.42 -6.26 -31.62
C ALA A 76 -14.88 -7.12 -32.78
N THR A 77 -14.86 -8.45 -32.60
CA THR A 77 -15.42 -9.46 -33.54
C THR A 77 -15.39 -10.83 -32.88
N ALA A 78 -16.56 -11.32 -32.44
CA ALA A 78 -17.07 -12.69 -32.57
C ALA A 78 -18.08 -13.01 -31.44
N PRO A 79 -19.38 -13.14 -31.74
CA PRO A 79 -20.37 -13.62 -30.78
C PRO A 79 -20.10 -15.10 -30.46
N GLN A 80 -19.62 -15.40 -29.25
CA GLN A 80 -19.63 -16.77 -28.75
C GLN A 80 -21.04 -17.09 -28.24
N LYS A 81 -21.81 -17.72 -29.13
CA LYS A 81 -23.16 -18.22 -28.91
C LYS A 81 -23.18 -19.21 -27.71
N PRO A 82 -24.05 -18.99 -26.71
CA PRO A 82 -24.31 -19.97 -25.65
C PRO A 82 -25.09 -21.16 -26.24
N THR A 83 -24.59 -22.39 -26.13
CA THR A 83 -25.44 -23.58 -26.22
C THR A 83 -24.76 -24.79 -25.55
N ASP A 84 -25.31 -25.18 -24.40
CA ASP A 84 -25.22 -26.52 -23.78
C ASP A 84 -26.54 -27.26 -24.09
N PRO A 85 -26.70 -28.60 -24.08
CA PRO A 85 -25.84 -29.75 -24.47
C PRO A 85 -26.51 -30.61 -25.60
N PRO A 86 -25.99 -31.81 -25.96
CA PRO A 86 -26.80 -33.00 -25.69
C PRO A 86 -26.02 -34.24 -25.21
N VAL A 87 -26.64 -34.89 -24.22
CA VAL A 87 -26.39 -36.25 -23.72
C VAL A 87 -26.63 -37.27 -24.86
N LYS A 88 -25.79 -38.31 -24.99
CA LYS A 88 -25.93 -39.39 -25.97
C LYS A 88 -25.88 -40.77 -25.25
N PRO A 89 -26.63 -41.80 -25.70
CA PRO A 89 -27.20 -42.86 -24.85
C PRO A 89 -26.24 -43.99 -24.48
#